data_AF-A0A0V8QBL3-F1
#
_entry.id   AF-A0A0V8QBL3-F1
#
_cell.length_a   1.000
_cell.length_b   1.000
_cell.length_c   1.000
_cell.angle_alpha   90.00
_cell.angle_beta   90.00
_cell.angle_gamma   90.00
#
_symmetry.space_group_name_H-M   'P 1'
#
loop_
_entity.id
_entity.type
_entity.pdbx_description
1 polymer ?
#
loop_
_entity_poly.entity_id
_entity_poly.type
_entity_poly.pdbx_seq_one_letter_code
_entity_poly.pdbx_strand_id
1 'polypeptide(L)'
;MERLTYKNYMGCKDILTIDLHNDYTVIAIKSWNPDEQKYYVQLMLKENTVDKWDLIEKAESLEFNVDYKIINKAILKHIATLLSDGFFDYYIDRYEYELKCFDIGNETVEKERLGDK
;
A
#
# COMPACT_ATOMS: atom_id res chain seq x y z
N MET A 1 3.59 -19.97 -0.25
CA MET A 1 3.25 -18.56 0.05
C MET A 1 3.20 -18.43 1.56
N GLU A 2 4.03 -17.57 2.14
CA GLU A 2 4.02 -17.35 3.60
C GLU A 2 2.70 -16.70 4.03
N ARG A 3 2.31 -16.94 5.28
CA ARG A 3 1.07 -16.39 5.80
C ARG A 3 1.28 -14.93 6.16
N LEU A 4 0.55 -14.04 5.49
CA LEU A 4 0.54 -12.62 5.84
C LEU A 4 0.19 -12.42 7.31
N THR A 5 0.85 -11.46 7.93
CA THR A 5 0.57 -10.98 9.29
C THR A 5 0.38 -9.47 9.29
N TYR A 6 -0.14 -8.91 10.38
CA TYR A 6 -0.30 -7.46 10.50
C TYR A 6 0.24 -6.94 11.83
N LYS A 7 0.63 -5.67 11.83
CA LYS A 7 0.94 -4.86 13.02
C LYS A 7 0.11 -3.58 12.99
N ASN A 8 -0.03 -2.91 14.13
CA ASN A 8 -0.66 -1.59 14.16
C ASN A 8 0.35 -0.52 13.75
N TYR A 9 -0.02 0.35 12.82
CA TYR A 9 0.86 1.43 12.38
C TYR A 9 1.04 2.46 13.50
N MET A 10 2.27 2.62 14.00
CA MET A 10 2.59 3.56 15.08
C MET A 10 1.67 3.45 16.32
N GLY A 11 1.17 2.23 16.60
CA GLY A 11 0.22 1.99 17.70
C GLY A 11 -1.23 2.37 17.40
N CYS A 12 -1.54 2.96 16.24
CA CYS A 12 -2.90 3.25 15.81
C CYS A 12 -3.64 1.95 15.48
N LYS A 13 -4.72 1.65 16.22
CA LYS A 13 -5.50 0.42 16.04
C LYS A 13 -6.30 0.41 14.74
N ASP A 14 -6.57 1.58 14.17
CA ASP A 14 -7.39 1.72 12.96
C ASP A 14 -6.57 1.61 11.68
N ILE A 15 -5.24 1.49 11.78
CA ILE A 15 -4.35 1.33 10.64
C ILE A 15 -3.53 0.05 10.81
N LEU A 16 -3.70 -0.89 9.89
CA LEU A 16 -2.95 -2.14 9.86
C LEU A 16 -1.79 -2.01 8.88
N THR A 17 -0.59 -2.38 9.29
CA THR A 17 0.59 -2.52 8.44
C THR A 17 0.82 -3.98 8.13
N ILE A 18 0.91 -4.32 6.84
CA ILE A 18 0.98 -5.69 6.33
C ILE A 18 2.15 -5.77 5.35
N ASP A 19 3.16 -6.55 5.71
CA ASP A 19 4.29 -6.88 4.84
C ASP A 19 3.83 -7.90 3.78
N LEU A 20 4.02 -7.57 2.50
CA LEU A 20 3.63 -8.43 1.38
C LEU A 20 4.69 -9.50 1.06
N HIS A 21 5.87 -9.45 1.70
CA HIS A 21 7.00 -10.36 1.50
C HIS A 21 7.60 -10.32 0.09
N ASN A 22 7.52 -9.16 -0.55
CA ASN A 22 8.07 -8.89 -1.87
C ASN A 22 8.71 -7.48 -1.94
N ASP A 23 9.29 -7.02 -0.83
CA ASP A 23 9.88 -5.67 -0.65
C ASP A 23 8.88 -4.52 -0.61
N TYR A 24 7.58 -4.82 -0.63
CA TYR A 24 6.51 -3.85 -0.43
C TYR A 24 5.71 -4.12 0.84
N THR A 25 5.18 -3.03 1.39
CA THR A 25 4.26 -3.03 2.52
C THR A 25 2.96 -2.35 2.10
N VAL A 26 1.83 -2.89 2.58
CA VAL A 26 0.52 -2.24 2.49
C VAL A 26 0.10 -1.72 3.85
N ILE A 27 -0.48 -0.53 3.89
CA ILE A 27 -1.33 -0.11 5.02
C ILE A 27 -2.79 -0.19 4.64
N ALA A 28 -3.61 -0.64 5.59
CA ALA A 28 -5.06 -0.65 5.51
C ALA A 28 -5.62 0.30 6.57
N ILE A 29 -6.19 1.42 6.13
CA ILE A 29 -6.77 2.45 6.98
C ILE A 29 -8.27 2.20 7.09
N LYS A 30 -8.75 1.92 8.30
CA LYS A 30 -10.14 1.53 8.57
C LYS A 30 -10.94 2.73 9.07
N SER A 31 -12.12 2.91 8.50
CA SER A 31 -13.08 3.93 8.93
C SER A 31 -14.44 3.28 9.13
N TRP A 32 -15.06 3.49 10.28
CA TRP A 32 -16.42 3.02 10.56
C TRP A 32 -17.43 4.08 10.12
N ASN A 33 -18.40 3.68 9.28
CA ASN A 33 -19.56 4.51 8.97
C ASN A 33 -20.75 4.08 9.85
N PRO A 34 -21.20 4.90 10.81
CA PRO A 34 -22.30 4.56 11.70
C PRO A 34 -23.68 4.56 11.01
N ASP A 35 -23.85 5.36 9.96
CA ASP A 35 -25.13 5.48 9.24
C ASP A 35 -25.39 4.21 8.41
N GLU A 36 -24.34 3.70 7.77
CA GLU A 36 -24.40 2.48 6.94
C GLU A 36 -24.04 1.20 7.72
N GLN A 37 -23.59 1.35 8.97
CA GLN A 37 -23.14 0.25 9.84
C GLN A 37 -22.11 -0.68 9.18
N LYS A 38 -21.13 -0.11 8.48
CA LYS A 38 -20.08 -0.89 7.80
C LYS A 38 -18.73 -0.18 7.86
N TYR A 39 -17.66 -0.95 7.63
CA TYR A 39 -16.31 -0.41 7.51
C TYR A 39 -15.98 -0.08 6.06
N TYR A 40 -15.28 1.04 5.89
CA TYR A 40 -14.55 1.38 4.68
C TYR A 40 -13.06 1.26 4.95
N VAL A 41 -12.33 0.68 3.99
CA VAL A 41 -10.91 0.45 4.11
C VAL A 41 -10.20 0.99 2.88
N GLN A 42 -9.28 1.92 3.12
CA GLN A 42 -8.37 2.45 2.12
C GLN A 42 -7.05 1.68 2.18
N LEU A 43 -6.55 1.23 1.03
CA LEU A 43 -5.22 0.64 0.93
C LEU A 43 -4.21 1.65 0.36
N MET A 44 -3.02 1.65 0.94
CA MET A 44 -1.85 2.35 0.39
C MET A 44 -0.67 1.39 0.33
N LEU A 45 0.19 1.55 -0.68
CA LEU A 45 1.39 0.75 -0.92
C LEU A 45 2.64 1.58 -0.65
N LYS A 46 3.70 0.93 -0.21
CA LYS A 46 5.02 1.54 -0.02
C LYS A 46 6.10 0.51 -0.33
N GLU A 47 7.12 0.91 -1.08
CA GLU A 47 8.39 0.19 -1.18
C GLU A 47 9.16 0.37 0.14
N ASN A 48 9.71 -0.71 0.68
CA ASN A 48 10.20 -0.76 2.06
C ASN A 48 11.38 0.19 2.35
N THR A 49 12.16 0.59 1.34
CA THR A 49 13.30 1.51 1.50
C THR A 49 12.93 2.99 1.35
N VAL A 50 11.75 3.31 0.81
CA VAL A 50 11.31 4.69 0.59
C VAL A 50 10.17 5.07 1.54
N ASP A 51 10.29 6.22 2.22
CA ASP A 51 9.24 6.70 3.13
C ASP A 51 8.13 7.47 2.42
N LYS A 52 7.49 6.82 1.45
CA LYS A 52 6.37 7.36 0.67
C LYS A 52 5.26 6.32 0.59
N TRP A 53 4.05 6.72 0.98
CA TRP A 53 2.84 5.93 0.79
C TRP A 53 2.12 6.38 -0.47
N ASP A 54 1.89 5.45 -1.38
CA ASP A 54 1.15 5.66 -2.61
C ASP A 54 -0.26 5.08 -2.47
N LEU A 55 -1.27 5.88 -2.82
CA LEU A 55 -2.65 5.44 -2.79
C LEU A 55 -2.87 4.35 -3.85
N ILE A 56 -3.60 3.30 -3.47
CA ILE A 56 -4.11 2.30 -4.40
C ILE A 56 -5.52 2.73 -4.80
N GLU A 57 -5.67 3.45 -5.93
CA GLU A 57 -6.93 4.12 -6.27
C GLU A 57 -8.09 3.11 -6.47
N LYS A 58 -7.80 1.90 -6.96
CA LYS A 58 -8.80 0.83 -7.10
C LYS A 58 -9.24 0.21 -5.77
N ALA A 59 -8.54 0.50 -4.68
CA ALA A 59 -8.82 0.01 -3.33
C ALA A 59 -8.90 1.16 -2.32
N GLU A 60 -9.33 2.34 -2.76
CA GLU A 60 -9.50 3.52 -1.91
C GLU A 60 -10.68 3.37 -0.92
N SER A 61 -11.72 2.63 -1.32
CA SER A 61 -12.96 2.50 -0.55
C SER A 61 -13.50 1.07 -0.57
N LEU A 62 -12.72 0.13 -0.02
CA LEU A 62 -13.16 -1.26 0.11
C LEU A 62 -14.18 -1.39 1.23
N GLU A 63 -15.33 -2.00 0.94
CA GLU A 63 -16.41 -2.17 1.90
C GLU A 63 -16.31 -3.50 2.66
N PHE A 64 -16.49 -3.43 3.98
CA PHE A 64 -16.52 -4.60 4.85
C PHE A 64 -17.72 -4.54 5.79
N ASN A 65 -18.69 -5.41 5.56
CA ASN A 65 -19.84 -5.60 6.43
C ASN A 65 -19.55 -6.70 7.47
N VAL A 66 -18.74 -6.35 8.47
CA VAL A 66 -18.30 -7.25 9.53
C VAL A 66 -18.11 -6.50 10.85
N ASP A 67 -18.17 -7.22 11.97
CA ASP A 67 -17.95 -6.64 13.29
C ASP A 67 -16.49 -6.22 13.54
N TYR A 68 -16.31 -5.27 14.46
CA TYR A 68 -15.01 -4.81 14.94
C TYR A 68 -14.08 -5.95 15.40
N LYS A 69 -14.62 -7.05 15.93
CA LYS A 69 -13.81 -8.18 16.42
C LYS A 69 -13.13 -8.96 15.30
N ILE A 70 -13.68 -8.90 14.08
CA ILE A 70 -13.23 -9.73 12.95
C ILE A 70 -12.73 -8.91 11.75
N ILE A 71 -12.94 -7.59 11.74
CA ILE A 71 -12.52 -6.68 10.66
C ILE A 71 -11.04 -6.86 10.29
N ASN A 72 -10.12 -6.91 11.25
CA ASN A 72 -8.69 -7.09 10.95
C ASN A 72 -8.41 -8.41 10.23
N LYS A 73 -9.10 -9.49 10.61
CA LYS A 73 -8.96 -10.80 9.96
C LYS A 73 -9.56 -10.77 8.55
N ALA A 74 -10.68 -10.08 8.37
CA ALA A 74 -11.32 -9.92 7.07
C ALA A 74 -10.41 -9.16 6.10
N ILE A 75 -9.82 -8.05 6.53
CA ILE A 75 -8.85 -7.26 5.76
C ILE A 75 -7.64 -8.10 5.38
N LEU A 76 -7.03 -8.79 6.35
CA LEU A 76 -5.85 -9.62 6.09
C LEU A 76 -6.14 -10.72 5.07
N LYS A 77 -7.32 -11.36 5.16
CA LYS A 77 -7.75 -12.36 4.19
C LYS A 77 -7.95 -11.75 2.80
N HIS A 78 -8.58 -10.57 2.72
CA HIS A 78 -8.81 -9.89 1.46
C HIS A 78 -7.49 -9.50 0.78
N ILE A 79 -6.54 -8.93 1.52
CA ILE A 79 -5.21 -8.58 1.00
C ILE A 79 -4.45 -9.83 0.54
N ALA A 80 -4.56 -10.95 1.27
CA ALA A 80 -3.96 -12.21 0.82
C ALA A 80 -4.52 -12.68 -0.53
N THR A 81 -5.82 -12.48 -0.78
CA THR A 81 -6.45 -12.76 -2.07
C THR A 81 -5.96 -11.80 -3.17
N LEU A 82 -5.92 -10.50 -2.89
CA LEU A 82 -5.37 -9.52 -3.85
C LEU A 82 -3.92 -9.84 -4.23
N LEU A 83 -3.10 -10.24 -3.25
CA LEU A 83 -1.72 -10.65 -3.48
C LEU A 83 -1.63 -11.91 -4.34
N SER A 84 -2.44 -12.93 -4.06
CA SER A 84 -2.45 -14.15 -4.88
C SER A 84 -2.91 -13.91 -6.31
N ASP A 85 -3.75 -12.91 -6.52
CA ASP A 85 -4.34 -12.57 -7.81
C ASP A 85 -3.43 -11.63 -8.64
N GLY A 86 -2.26 -11.25 -8.12
CA GLY A 86 -1.33 -10.33 -8.79
C GLY A 86 -1.83 -8.88 -8.84
N PHE A 87 -2.80 -8.51 -8.00
CA PHE A 87 -3.40 -7.17 -8.02
C PHE A 87 -2.38 -6.06 -7.76
N PHE A 88 -1.42 -6.31 -6.87
CA PHE A 88 -0.40 -5.32 -6.49
C PHE A 88 0.68 -5.13 -7.57
N ASP A 89 0.85 -6.08 -8.49
CA ASP A 89 1.90 -6.05 -9.51
C ASP A 89 1.79 -4.77 -10.37
N TYR A 90 0.57 -4.38 -10.76
CA TYR A 90 0.33 -3.13 -11.48
C TYR A 90 0.87 -1.89 -10.75
N TYR A 91 0.71 -1.85 -9.42
CA TYR A 91 1.12 -0.71 -8.60
C TYR A 91 2.62 -0.70 -8.34
N ILE A 92 3.21 -1.88 -8.17
CA ILE A 92 4.65 -2.09 -8.08
C ILE A 92 5.32 -1.65 -9.39
N ASP A 93 4.86 -2.16 -10.53
CA ASP A 93 5.39 -1.82 -11.85
C ASP A 93 5.30 -0.31 -12.13
N ARG A 94 4.18 0.32 -11.77
CA ARG A 94 4.00 1.78 -11.88
C ARG A 94 5.05 2.52 -11.05
N TYR A 95 5.23 2.12 -9.79
CA TYR A 95 6.18 2.75 -8.88
C TYR A 95 7.62 2.62 -9.38
N GLU A 96 8.03 1.43 -9.81
CA GLU A 96 9.36 1.20 -10.37
C GLU A 96 9.60 2.03 -11.65
N TYR A 97 8.58 2.16 -12.49
CA TYR A 97 8.66 3.01 -13.68
C TYR A 97 8.80 4.50 -13.33
N GLU A 98 8.09 4.98 -12.31
CA GLU A 98 8.22 6.36 -11.81
C GLU A 98 9.62 6.63 -11.28
N LEU A 99 10.20 5.72 -10.48
CA LEU A 99 11.58 5.83 -10.01
C LEU A 99 12.58 5.84 -11.16
N LYS A 100 12.41 4.95 -12.14
CA LYS A 100 13.29 4.92 -13.32
C LYS A 100 13.21 6.23 -14.12
N CYS A 101 12.02 6.79 -14.29
CA CYS A 101 11.85 8.09 -14.93
C CYS A 101 12.57 9.19 -14.14
N PHE A 102 12.48 9.17 -12.81
CA PHE A 102 13.18 10.10 -11.95
C PHE A 102 14.70 9.99 -12.10
N ASP A 103 15.26 8.77 -12.05
CA ASP A 103 16.71 8.54 -12.19
C ASP A 103 17.24 9.05 -13.53
N ILE A 104 16.55 8.75 -14.64
CA ILE A 104 16.91 9.24 -15.98
C ILE A 104 16.88 10.77 -16.03
N GLY A 105 15.85 11.38 -15.44
CA GLY A 105 15.74 12.84 -15.35
C GLY A 105 16.88 13.44 -14.54
N ASN A 106 17.16 12.87 -13.37
CA ASN A 106 18.24 13.30 -12.48
C ASN A 106 19.61 13.18 -13.15
N GLU A 107 19.90 12.07 -13.82
CA GLU A 107 21.14 11.91 -14.60
C GLU A 107 21.30 13.00 -15.67
N THR A 108 20.20 13.36 -16.35
CA THR A 108 20.22 14.39 -17.41
C THR A 108 20.53 15.75 -16.81
N VAL A 109 19.84 16.11 -15.72
CA VAL A 109 20.05 17.38 -14.99
C VAL A 109 21.48 17.47 -14.43
N GLU A 110 22.01 16.38 -13.86
CA GLU A 110 23.36 16.37 -13.31
C GLU A 110 24.45 16.45 -14.40
N LYS A 111 24.22 15.86 -15.58
CA LYS A 111 25.12 16.01 -16.74
C LYS A 111 25.19 17.47 -17.20
N GLU A 112 24.07 18.18 -17.26
CA GLU A 112 24.04 19.62 -17.57
C GLU A 112 24.78 20.42 -16.50
N ARG A 113 24.48 20.18 -15.22
CA ARG A 113 25.12 20.86 -14.08
C ARG A 113 26.65 20.66 -14.01
N LEU A 114 27.14 19.48 -14.38
CA LEU A 114 28.57 19.14 -14.38
C LEU A 114 29.27 19.48 -15.69
N GLY A 115 28.54 19.52 -16.81
CA GLY A 115 29.03 19.86 -18.15
C GLY A 115 29.19 21.36 -18.39
N ASP A 116 28.50 22.21 -17.62
CA ASP A 116 28.69 23.67 -17.61
C ASP A 116 29.94 24.12 -16.80
N LYS A 117 31.06 23.41 -16.96
CA LYS A 117 32.40 23.84 -16.55
C LYS A 117 33.37 23.90 -17.72
#